data_AF-A0AAV0APC3-F1
#
_entry.id   AF-A0AAV0APC3-F1
#
_cell.length_a   1.000
_cell.length_b   1.000
_cell.length_c   1.000
_cell.angle_alpha   90.00
_cell.angle_beta   90.00
_cell.angle_gamma   90.00
#
_symmetry.space_group_name_H-M   'P 1'
#
loop_
_entity.id
_entity.type
_entity.pdbx_description
1 polymer ?
#
loop_
_entity_poly.entity_id
_entity_poly.type
_entity_poly.pdbx_seq_one_letter_code
_entity_poly.pdbx_strand_id
1 'polypeptide(L)'
;MRTLKKNSTEEIVSARNVILGLNVQHHCVGAKCLIKRTLARIVERQQTDMMLKEVHHNHDFNLYVINTASLRAQEAHHAPARIPTPEIQALDALNAVHDGLSE
;
A
#
# COMPACT_ATOMS: atom_id res chain seq x y z
N MET A 1 -1.40 0.12 -13.18
CA MET A 1 -0.85 -0.45 -11.92
C MET A 1 -0.25 -1.82 -12.25
N ARG A 2 1.03 -2.06 -11.94
CA ARG A 2 1.67 -3.37 -12.16
C ARG A 2 1.32 -4.33 -11.03
N THR A 3 1.07 -5.59 -11.38
CA THR A 3 0.87 -6.67 -10.42
C THR A 3 2.16 -7.45 -10.20
N LEU A 4 2.35 -7.91 -8.98
CA LEU A 4 3.48 -8.71 -8.54
C LEU A 4 2.96 -10.07 -8.07
N LYS A 5 3.70 -11.11 -8.42
CA LYS A 5 3.44 -12.48 -7.99
C LYS A 5 4.46 -12.87 -6.93
N LYS A 6 3.97 -13.46 -5.84
CA LYS A 6 4.81 -14.03 -4.79
C LYS A 6 5.45 -15.32 -5.30
N ASN A 7 6.76 -15.48 -5.09
CA ASN A 7 7.52 -16.67 -5.50
C ASN A 7 7.60 -17.72 -4.39
N SER A 8 7.90 -17.29 -3.16
CA SER A 8 8.08 -18.13 -1.97
C SER A 8 7.35 -17.50 -0.77
N THR A 9 6.88 -18.33 0.17
CA THR A 9 6.28 -17.85 1.42
C THR A 9 7.31 -17.40 2.43
N GLU A 10 8.44 -18.10 2.45
CA GLU A 10 9.56 -17.89 3.34
C GLU A 10 10.83 -18.26 2.56
N GLU A 11 11.87 -17.45 2.70
CA GLU A 11 13.16 -17.68 2.06
C GLU A 11 14.26 -17.03 2.91
N ILE A 12 15.37 -17.74 3.12
CA ILE A 12 16.52 -17.20 3.84
C ILE A 12 17.44 -16.56 2.79
N VAL A 13 17.56 -15.24 2.86
CA VAL A 13 18.44 -14.47 1.97
C VAL A 13 19.53 -13.80 2.80
N SER A 14 20.77 -13.81 2.28
CA SER A 14 21.83 -12.99 2.85
C SER A 14 21.47 -11.52 2.69
N ALA A 15 21.54 -10.74 3.77
CA ALA A 15 21.28 -9.31 3.73
C ALA A 15 22.16 -8.56 2.70
N ARG A 16 23.36 -9.08 2.42
CA ARG A 16 24.28 -8.52 1.40
C ARG A 16 23.74 -8.64 -0.03
N ASN A 17 22.79 -9.54 -0.26
CA ASN A 17 22.18 -9.78 -1.58
C ASN A 17 20.85 -9.00 -1.74
N VAL A 18 20.40 -8.27 -0.72
CA VAL A 18 19.17 -7.49 -0.78
C VAL A 18 19.46 -6.12 -1.40
N ILE A 19 18.95 -5.90 -2.61
CA ILE A 19 19.16 -4.65 -3.37
C ILE A 19 18.14 -3.58 -2.97
N LEU A 20 16.88 -3.99 -2.72
CA LEU A 20 15.79 -3.07 -2.43
C LEU A 20 14.67 -3.77 -1.66
N GLY A 21 14.06 -3.05 -0.71
CA GLY A 21 12.79 -3.42 -0.08
C GLY A 21 11.63 -2.60 -0.65
N LEU A 22 10.58 -3.27 -1.10
CA LEU A 22 9.35 -2.64 -1.59
C LEU A 22 8.18 -2.98 -0.67
N ASN A 23 7.38 -1.96 -0.36
CA ASN A 23 6.09 -2.15 0.30
C ASN A 23 5.06 -2.57 -0.75
N VAL A 24 4.52 -3.78 -0.58
CA VAL A 24 3.50 -4.34 -1.45
C VAL A 24 2.23 -4.61 -0.65
N GLN A 25 1.09 -4.41 -1.30
CA GLN A 25 -0.24 -4.64 -0.72
C GLN A 25 -1.01 -5.64 -1.58
N HIS A 26 -1.98 -6.31 -0.99
CA HIS A 26 -2.87 -7.21 -1.74
C HIS A 26 -3.80 -6.40 -2.63
N HIS A 27 -3.90 -6.76 -3.91
CA HIS A 27 -4.82 -6.12 -4.85
C HIS A 27 -6.24 -6.63 -4.66
N CYS A 28 -6.87 -6.19 -3.57
CA CYS A 28 -8.16 -6.71 -3.10
C CYS A 28 -9.27 -6.60 -4.16
N VAL A 29 -9.29 -5.50 -4.94
CA VAL A 29 -10.25 -5.28 -6.02
C VAL A 29 -10.06 -6.30 -7.14
N GLY A 30 -8.83 -6.46 -7.64
CA GLY A 30 -8.52 -7.44 -8.69
C GLY A 30 -8.76 -8.90 -8.24
N ALA A 31 -8.44 -9.20 -6.99
CA ALA A 31 -8.66 -10.52 -6.37
C ALA A 31 -10.12 -10.77 -5.94
N LYS A 32 -11.01 -9.77 -6.12
CA LYS A 32 -12.43 -9.82 -5.73
C LYS A 32 -12.62 -10.23 -4.26
N CYS A 33 -11.83 -9.64 -3.37
CA CYS A 33 -11.94 -9.87 -1.94
C CYS A 33 -13.30 -9.40 -1.42
N LEU A 34 -13.84 -10.12 -0.44
CA LEU A 34 -15.16 -9.83 0.10
C LEU A 34 -15.04 -8.93 1.32
N ILE A 35 -15.96 -7.99 1.47
CA ILE A 35 -16.11 -7.25 2.73
C ILE A 35 -17.18 -7.94 3.55
N LYS A 36 -16.82 -8.44 4.74
CA LYS A 36 -17.76 -9.06 5.68
C LYS A 36 -17.87 -8.24 6.95
N ARG A 37 -18.98 -8.38 7.66
CA ARG A 37 -19.18 -7.78 8.98
C ARG A 37 -18.84 -8.81 10.03
N THR A 38 -17.64 -8.74 10.60
CA THR A 38 -17.07 -9.85 11.38
C THR A 38 -16.52 -9.48 12.73
N LEU A 39 -16.18 -8.20 12.97
CA LEU A 39 -15.62 -7.77 14.25
C LEU A 39 -16.60 -6.86 15.00
N ALA A 40 -16.97 -7.24 16.22
CA ALA A 40 -17.73 -6.37 17.10
C ALA A 40 -16.90 -5.11 17.41
N ARG A 41 -17.43 -3.92 17.09
CA ARG A 41 -16.77 -2.66 17.38
C ARG A 41 -16.65 -2.53 18.89
N ILE A 42 -15.42 -2.36 19.38
CA ILE A 42 -15.18 -1.98 20.77
C ILE A 42 -15.27 -0.46 20.85
N VAL A 43 -16.22 0.04 21.65
CA VAL A 43 -16.34 1.47 21.99
C VAL A 43 -16.16 1.55 23.49
N GLU A 44 -15.23 2.37 23.97
CA GLU A 44 -14.97 2.56 25.42
C GLU A 44 -14.77 1.24 26.20
N ARG A 45 -14.09 0.27 25.58
CA ARG A 45 -13.84 -1.10 26.13
C ARG A 45 -15.08 -1.99 26.25
N GLN A 46 -16.25 -1.55 25.82
CA GLN A 46 -17.44 -2.39 25.70
C GLN A 46 -17.57 -2.94 24.28
N GLN A 47 -17.85 -4.24 24.17
CA GLN A 47 -18.27 -4.81 22.89
C GLN A 47 -19.64 -4.26 22.54
N THR A 48 -19.78 -3.77 21.31
CA THR A 48 -21.06 -3.32 20.77
C THR A 48 -21.56 -4.30 19.72
N ASP A 49 -22.87 -4.28 19.48
CA ASP A 49 -23.52 -5.08 18.43
C ASP A 49 -23.20 -4.56 17.01
N MET A 50 -22.50 -3.42 16.92
CA MET A 50 -22.06 -2.85 15.65
C MET A 50 -20.87 -3.65 15.10
N MET A 51 -21.15 -4.49 14.12
CA MET A 51 -20.11 -5.24 13.40
C MET A 51 -19.42 -4.35 12.37
N LEU A 52 -18.09 -4.22 12.53
CA LEU A 52 -17.19 -3.56 11.59
C LEU A 52 -17.04 -4.37 10.31
N LYS A 53 -16.92 -3.65 9.20
CA LYS A 53 -16.62 -4.20 7.89
C LYS A 53 -15.13 -4.52 7.81
N GLU A 54 -14.79 -5.78 7.58
CA GLU A 54 -13.43 -6.26 7.38
C GLU A 54 -13.27 -6.87 5.99
N VAL A 55 -12.07 -6.73 5.42
CA VAL A 55 -11.73 -7.35 4.14
C VAL A 55 -11.33 -8.81 4.38
N HIS A 56 -12.08 -9.72 3.81
CA HIS A 56 -11.73 -11.12 3.70
C HIS A 56 -11.01 -11.35 2.39
N HIS A 57 -9.70 -11.55 2.49
CA HIS A 57 -8.86 -11.81 1.33
C HIS A 57 -9.24 -13.14 0.71
N ASN A 58 -9.49 -13.12 -0.61
CA ASN A 58 -9.56 -14.34 -1.38
C ASN A 58 -8.12 -14.88 -1.52
N HIS A 59 -7.91 -16.19 -1.40
CA HIS A 59 -6.59 -16.84 -1.34
C HIS A 59 -5.77 -16.76 -2.65
N ASP A 60 -6.04 -15.78 -3.51
CA ASP A 60 -5.17 -15.49 -4.65
C ASP A 60 -3.92 -14.75 -4.17
N PHE A 61 -2.92 -15.53 -3.80
CA PHE A 61 -1.59 -15.09 -3.38
C PHE A 61 -0.73 -14.58 -4.55
N ASN A 62 -1.30 -14.35 -5.74
CA ASN A 62 -0.54 -13.90 -6.91
C ASN A 62 -0.85 -12.47 -7.33
N LEU A 63 -1.71 -11.77 -6.57
CA LEU A 63 -2.17 -10.42 -6.89
C LEU A 63 -1.71 -9.42 -5.82
N TYR A 64 -0.46 -8.99 -5.93
CA TYR A 64 0.09 -7.89 -5.15
C TYR A 64 0.35 -6.66 -6.00
N VAL A 65 0.30 -5.49 -5.39
CA VAL A 65 0.57 -4.20 -6.03
C VAL A 65 1.50 -3.38 -5.15
N ILE A 66 2.35 -2.57 -5.77
CA ILE A 66 3.28 -1.70 -5.03
C ILE A 66 2.47 -0.61 -4.34
N ASN A 67 2.69 -0.42 -3.04
CA ASN A 67 2.17 0.75 -2.34
C ASN A 67 3.02 1.97 -2.71
N THR A 68 2.57 2.71 -3.72
CA THR A 68 3.28 3.86 -4.26
C THR A 68 3.13 5.13 -3.42
N ALA A 69 2.21 5.10 -2.45
CA ALA A 69 2.06 6.10 -1.40
C ALA A 69 2.90 5.76 -0.15
N SER A 70 3.78 4.76 -0.23
CA SER A 70 4.73 4.48 0.85
C SER A 70 5.65 5.68 1.05
N LEU A 71 5.55 6.29 2.24
CA LEU A 71 6.39 7.43 2.65
C LEU A 71 7.88 7.04 2.82
N ARG A 72 8.20 5.73 2.86
CA ARG A 72 9.58 5.24 2.91
C ARG A 72 10.07 4.91 1.50
N ALA A 73 11.23 5.44 1.14
CA ALA A 73 11.92 5.18 -0.13
C ALA A 73 11.01 5.38 -1.36
N GLN A 74 10.32 6.52 -1.42
CA GLN A 74 9.33 6.84 -2.45
C GLN A 74 9.88 6.65 -3.88
N GLU A 75 11.08 7.16 -4.16
CA GLU A 75 11.77 6.99 -5.44
C GLU A 75 11.92 5.50 -5.82
N ALA A 76 12.27 4.69 -4.84
CA ALA A 76 12.45 3.25 -5.03
C ALA A 76 11.13 2.51 -5.25
N HIS A 77 9.99 3.07 -4.84
CA HIS A 77 8.65 2.54 -5.17
C HIS A 77 8.17 3.05 -6.53
N HIS A 78 8.52 4.28 -6.90
CA HIS A 78 8.06 4.94 -8.13
C HIS A 78 8.74 4.37 -9.38
N ALA A 79 10.05 4.12 -9.33
CA ALA A 79 10.81 3.55 -10.45
C ALA A 79 10.26 2.19 -10.94
N PRO A 80 10.09 1.15 -10.09
CA PRO A 80 9.51 -0.12 -10.53
C PRO A 80 8.02 -0.02 -10.86
N ALA A 81 7.29 0.93 -10.25
CA ALA A 81 5.90 1.20 -10.57
C ALA A 81 5.72 1.99 -11.89
N ARG A 82 6.81 2.52 -12.46
CA ARG A 82 6.82 3.43 -13.62
C ARG A 82 5.88 4.61 -13.44
N ILE A 83 5.83 5.15 -12.22
CA ILE A 83 5.08 6.38 -11.97
C ILE A 83 5.90 7.55 -12.52
N PRO A 84 5.30 8.40 -13.38
CA PRO A 84 5.94 9.64 -13.77
C PRO A 84 6.24 10.44 -12.51
N THR A 85 7.50 10.76 -12.27
CA THR A 85 7.89 11.70 -11.23
C THR A 85 8.06 13.05 -11.93
N PRO A 86 7.02 13.91 -11.93
CA PRO A 86 7.14 15.20 -12.59
C PRO A 86 8.25 15.99 -11.89
N GLU A 87 9.10 16.62 -12.69
CA GLU A 87 10.07 17.57 -12.16
C GLU A 87 9.31 18.79 -11.64
N ILE A 88 9.36 19.01 -10.34
CA ILE A 88 8.74 20.18 -9.72
C ILE A 88 9.70 21.35 -9.89
N GLN A 89 9.28 22.40 -10.60
CA GLN A 89 10.09 23.61 -10.72
C GLN A 89 10.19 24.29 -9.35
N ALA A 90 11.31 24.96 -9.08
CA ALA A 90 11.56 25.61 -7.79
C ALA A 90 10.45 26.60 -7.41
N LEU A 91 9.87 27.29 -8.38
CA LEU A 91 8.76 28.22 -8.17
C LEU A 91 7.47 27.50 -7.76
N ASP A 92 7.16 26.35 -8.37
CA ASP A 92 5.98 25.56 -8.03
C ASP A 92 6.09 24.98 -6.63
N ALA A 93 7.29 24.56 -6.23
CA ALA A 93 7.56 24.10 -4.87
C ALA A 93 7.39 25.24 -3.84
N LEU A 94 7.90 26.44 -4.15
CA LEU A 94 7.74 27.62 -3.31
C LEU A 94 6.27 28.02 -3.15
N ASN A 95 5.51 28.03 -4.25
CA ASN A 95 4.07 28.31 -4.22
C ASN A 95 3.32 27.25 -3.41
N ALA A 96 3.63 25.96 -3.58
CA ALA A 96 2.99 24.90 -2.79
C ALA A 96 3.27 25.02 -1.28
N VAL A 97 4.46 25.49 -0.88
CA VAL A 97 4.77 25.76 0.53
C VAL A 97 4.06 27.01 1.03
N HIS A 98 3.96 28.06 0.19
CA HIS A 98 3.30 29.31 0.53
C HIS A 98 1.77 29.15 0.66
N ASP A 99 1.15 28.49 -0.30
CA ASP A 99 -0.29 28.30 -0.41
C ASP A 99 -0.79 27.16 0.51
N GLY A 100 0.12 26.29 0.95
CA GLY A 100 -0.20 25.10 1.73
C GLY A 100 -0.95 24.04 0.92
N LEU A 101 -1.30 22.92 1.56
CA LEU A 101 -2.23 21.94 1.00
C LEU A 101 -3.64 22.54 1.05
N SER A 102 -4.03 23.24 -0.01
CA SER A 102 -5.43 23.59 -0.23
C SER A 102 -6.20 22.30 -0.53
N GLU A 103 -7.20 21.97 0.29
CA GLU A 103 -8.09 20.80 0.11
C GLU A 103 -8.95 20.90 -1.16
#